data_AF-A0A914QCK5-F1
#
_entry.id   AF-A0A914QCK5-F1
#
_cell.length_a   1.000
_cell.length_b   1.000
_cell.length_c   1.000
_cell.angle_alpha   90.00
_cell.angle_beta   90.00
_cell.angle_gamma   90.00
#
_symmetry.space_group_name_H-M   'P 1'
#
loop_
_entity.id
_entity.type
_entity.pdbx_description
1 polymer ?
#
loop_
_entity_poly.entity_id
_entity_poly.type
_entity_poly.pdbx_seq_one_letter_code
_entity_poly.pdbx_strand_id
1 'polypeptide(L)'
;MRSPSSAHSLRVIGTHLFPNRLKYFLNAWEMATRELFSYLVIDQHPASNEMLRLRMTYKIGPIVLRNIDFLKKLASTRSCQQRNKIIENASRDNLLSLVDVCFNVLEANIPLTRQRKTALAKHAQLLRALAECRSPKKARETLLRGGSFPFISLLVPLLIEAASRM
;
A
#
# COMPACT_ATOMS: atom_id res chain seq x y z
N MET A 1 21.97 10.30 4.36
CA MET A 1 21.32 11.63 4.22
C MET A 1 20.03 11.62 5.05
N ARG A 2 19.77 12.63 5.87
CA ARG A 2 18.45 12.79 6.52
C ARG A 2 17.46 13.34 5.50
N SER A 3 16.20 12.92 5.56
CA SER A 3 15.15 13.47 4.69
C SER A 3 15.02 14.98 4.91
N PRO A 4 15.03 15.79 3.84
CA PRO A 4 14.89 17.23 3.97
C PRO A 4 13.48 17.58 4.49
N SER A 5 13.42 18.36 5.57
CA SER A 5 12.18 18.71 6.26
C SER A 5 11.63 20.10 5.90
N SER A 6 12.36 20.90 5.11
CA SER A 6 11.97 22.26 4.73
C SER A 6 12.00 22.46 3.21
N ALA A 7 11.09 23.30 2.71
CA ALA A 7 11.03 23.68 1.30
C ALA A 7 12.33 24.33 0.80
N HIS A 8 13.06 25.02 1.68
CA HIS A 8 14.36 25.61 1.36
C HIS A 8 15.43 24.54 1.12
N SER A 9 15.53 23.54 2.03
CA SER A 9 16.47 22.42 1.85
C SER A 9 16.19 21.62 0.57
N LEU A 10 14.92 21.46 0.22
CA LEU A 10 14.52 20.81 -1.04
C LEU A 10 14.91 21.63 -2.27
N ARG A 11 14.77 22.96 -2.23
CA ARG A 11 15.23 23.83 -3.33
C ARG A 11 16.73 23.70 -3.57
N VAL A 12 17.52 23.71 -2.50
CA VAL A 12 18.98 23.56 -2.60
C VAL A 12 19.33 22.22 -3.25
N ILE A 13 18.77 21.13 -2.75
CA ILE A 13 18.96 19.79 -3.33
C ILE A 13 18.52 19.75 -4.79
N GLY A 14 17.33 20.28 -5.11
CA GLY A 14 16.82 20.32 -6.47
C GLY A 14 17.70 21.12 -7.44
N THR A 15 18.34 22.19 -6.97
CA THR A 15 19.22 23.01 -7.81
C THR A 15 20.52 22.28 -8.15
N HIS A 16 21.06 21.50 -7.21
CA HIS A 16 22.25 20.69 -7.44
C HIS A 16 21.99 19.46 -8.31
N LEU A 17 20.86 18.79 -8.10
CA LEU A 17 20.55 17.53 -8.79
C LEU A 17 19.88 17.73 -10.15
N PHE A 18 19.12 18.82 -10.28
CA PHE A 18 18.28 19.10 -11.44
C PHE A 18 18.35 20.59 -11.83
N PRO A 19 19.54 21.13 -12.17
CA PRO A 19 19.76 22.57 -12.37
C PRO A 19 18.81 23.20 -13.40
N ASN A 20 18.49 22.48 -14.48
CA ASN A 20 17.58 22.95 -15.53
C ASN A 20 16.12 22.48 -15.36
N ARG A 21 15.83 21.70 -14.30
CA ARG A 21 14.51 21.08 -14.07
C ARG A 21 14.02 21.28 -12.64
N LEU A 22 14.50 22.31 -11.94
CA LEU A 22 14.11 22.62 -10.56
C LEU A 22 12.59 22.73 -10.39
N LYS A 23 11.90 23.41 -11.33
CA LYS A 23 10.43 23.53 -11.30
C LYS A 23 9.73 22.17 -11.39
N TYR A 24 10.25 21.25 -12.20
CA TYR A 24 9.72 19.90 -12.34
C TYR A 24 9.95 19.08 -11.06
N PHE A 25 11.15 19.17 -10.48
CA PHE A 25 11.49 18.51 -9.22
C PHE A 25 10.59 18.98 -8.06
N LEU A 26 10.38 20.30 -7.91
CA LEU A 26 9.54 20.85 -6.86
C LEU A 26 8.07 20.42 -7.02
N ASN A 27 7.55 20.39 -8.25
CA ASN A 27 6.21 19.91 -8.53
C ASN A 27 6.08 18.41 -8.23
N ALA A 28 7.06 17.59 -8.63
CA ALA A 28 7.09 16.16 -8.31
C ALA A 28 7.12 15.91 -6.80
N TRP A 29 7.87 16.70 -6.03
CA TRP A 29 7.87 16.64 -4.57
C TRP A 29 6.52 17.06 -3.96
N GLU A 30 5.94 18.15 -4.44
CA GLU A 30 4.62 18.63 -3.98
C GLU A 30 3.54 17.58 -4.24
N MET A 31 3.53 17.00 -5.44
CA MET A 31 2.65 15.87 -5.78
C MET A 31 2.90 14.65 -4.87
N ALA A 32 4.17 14.29 -4.65
CA ALA A 32 4.59 13.15 -3.85
C ALA A 32 4.49 13.36 -2.33
N THR A 33 4.01 14.52 -1.87
CA THR A 33 3.75 14.82 -0.45
C THR A 33 2.31 15.26 -0.21
N ARG A 34 1.52 15.42 -1.28
CA ARG A 34 0.09 15.76 -1.24
C ARG A 34 -0.72 14.68 -0.52
N GLU A 35 -0.28 13.43 -0.58
CA GLU A 35 -0.88 12.31 0.14
C GLU A 35 -0.06 11.95 1.38
N LEU A 36 -0.74 11.62 2.49
CA LEU A 36 -0.07 11.21 3.73
C LEU A 36 0.85 10.00 3.47
N PHE A 37 2.09 10.09 3.99
CA PHE A 37 3.14 9.05 3.92
C PHE A 37 3.63 8.66 2.53
N SER A 38 3.30 9.45 1.51
CA SER A 38 3.93 9.36 0.19
C SER A 38 5.36 9.93 0.20
N TYR A 39 6.21 9.42 -0.68
CA TYR A 39 7.61 9.84 -0.78
C TYR A 39 8.07 9.88 -2.24
N LEU A 40 8.94 10.84 -2.51
CA LEU A 40 9.67 10.97 -3.76
C LEU A 40 11.00 10.23 -3.64
N VAL A 41 11.21 9.20 -4.46
CA VAL A 41 12.53 8.55 -4.57
C VAL A 41 13.33 9.26 -5.64
N ILE A 42 14.56 9.63 -5.29
CA ILE A 42 15.55 10.17 -6.22
C ILE A 42 16.62 9.10 -6.44
N ASP A 43 16.64 8.52 -7.63
CA ASP A 43 17.72 7.61 -8.04
C ASP A 43 18.83 8.41 -8.74
N GLN A 44 20.03 8.40 -8.17
CA GLN A 44 21.21 9.09 -8.71
C GLN A 44 22.23 8.14 -9.33
N HIS A 45 21.89 6.86 -9.51
CA HIS A 45 22.83 5.94 -10.11
C HIS A 45 23.11 6.33 -11.57
N PRO A 46 24.38 6.48 -11.99
CA PRO A 46 24.73 7.01 -13.31
C PRO A 46 24.22 6.12 -14.46
N ALA A 47 24.10 4.81 -14.22
CA ALA A 47 23.55 3.85 -15.19
C ALA A 47 22.01 3.83 -15.26
N SER A 48 21.30 4.47 -14.32
CA SER A 48 19.83 4.51 -14.33
C SER A 48 19.32 5.50 -15.37
N ASN A 49 18.34 5.07 -16.17
CA ASN A 49 17.66 5.89 -17.17
C ASN A 49 17.11 7.19 -16.53
N GLU A 50 17.41 8.35 -17.12
CA GLU A 50 17.06 9.67 -16.61
C GLU A 50 15.56 9.83 -16.32
N MET A 51 14.69 9.26 -17.18
CA MET A 51 13.23 9.31 -17.01
C MET A 51 12.73 8.53 -15.78
N LEU A 52 13.56 7.63 -15.24
CA LEU A 52 13.20 6.76 -14.12
C LEU A 52 13.74 7.26 -12.78
N ARG A 53 14.44 8.41 -12.76
CA ARG A 53 15.14 8.92 -11.58
C ARG A 53 14.23 9.59 -10.55
N LEU A 54 13.02 9.98 -10.94
CA LEU A 54 12.00 10.53 -10.07
C LEU A 54 10.79 9.60 -10.08
N ARG A 55 10.58 8.85 -9.00
CA ARG A 55 9.44 7.94 -8.88
C ARG A 55 8.65 8.24 -7.62
N MET A 56 7.34 8.34 -7.78
CA MET A 56 6.40 8.20 -6.68
C MET A 56 6.18 6.71 -6.46
N THR A 57 6.41 6.23 -5.25
CA THR A 57 6.24 4.81 -4.93
C THR A 57 5.28 4.65 -3.77
N TYR A 58 4.13 4.04 -4.02
CA TYR A 58 3.36 3.39 -2.97
C TYR A 58 3.96 2.01 -2.67
N LYS A 59 4.15 1.71 -1.38
CA LYS A 59 4.74 0.46 -0.85
C LYS A 59 3.80 -0.75 -0.98
N ILE A 60 3.32 -1.09 -2.17
CA ILE A 60 2.71 -2.41 -2.36
C ILE A 60 3.84 -3.44 -2.30
N GLY A 61 3.86 -4.25 -1.24
CA GLY A 61 4.88 -5.26 -1.04
C GLY A 61 4.90 -6.31 -2.16
N PRO A 62 6.06 -6.91 -2.49
CA PRO A 62 6.16 -7.92 -3.55
C PRO A 62 5.32 -9.17 -3.25
N ILE A 63 5.07 -9.48 -1.97
CA ILE A 63 4.18 -10.57 -1.56
C ILE A 63 2.72 -10.28 -1.93
N VAL A 64 2.31 -9.02 -1.92
CA VAL A 64 0.96 -8.62 -2.30
C VAL A 64 0.77 -8.76 -3.82
N LEU A 65 1.76 -8.34 -4.61
CA LEU A 65 1.74 -8.48 -6.07
C LEU A 65 1.69 -9.95 -6.51
N ARG A 66 2.50 -10.81 -5.88
CA ARG A 66 2.52 -12.26 -6.20
C ARG A 66 1.21 -12.97 -5.90
N ASN A 67 0.40 -12.46 -4.96
CA ASN A 67 -0.84 -13.10 -4.52
C ASN A 67 -2.09 -12.32 -4.98
N ILE A 68 -1.98 -11.52 -6.04
CA ILE A 68 -3.06 -10.63 -6.47
C ILE A 68 -4.32 -11.38 -6.89
N ASP A 69 -4.20 -12.54 -7.52
CA ASP A 69 -5.35 -13.34 -7.96
C ASP A 69 -6.13 -13.91 -6.78
N PHE A 70 -5.42 -14.30 -5.72
CA PHE A 70 -6.04 -14.66 -4.45
C PHE A 70 -6.82 -13.47 -3.85
N LEU A 71 -6.22 -12.28 -3.83
CA LEU A 71 -6.87 -11.07 -3.31
C LEU A 71 -8.10 -10.67 -4.14
N LYS A 72 -8.02 -10.76 -5.48
CA LYS A 72 -9.16 -10.55 -6.39
C LYS A 72 -10.29 -11.53 -6.11
N LYS A 73 -9.97 -12.81 -5.96
CA LYS A 73 -10.95 -13.87 -5.64
C LYS A 73 -11.61 -13.61 -4.28
N LEU A 74 -10.83 -13.23 -3.28
CA LEU A 74 -11.36 -12.94 -1.94
C LEU A 74 -12.27 -11.69 -1.93
N ALA A 75 -11.89 -10.64 -2.65
CA ALA A 75 -12.68 -9.42 -2.77
C ALA A 75 -14.01 -9.65 -3.51
N SER A 76 -14.01 -10.46 -4.57
CA SER A 76 -15.21 -10.74 -5.37
C SER A 76 -16.17 -11.73 -4.73
N THR A 77 -15.73 -12.50 -3.72
CA THR A 77 -16.57 -13.50 -3.05
C THR A 77 -17.52 -12.85 -2.06
N ARG A 78 -18.83 -12.93 -2.31
CA ARG A 78 -19.87 -12.36 -1.44
C ARG A 78 -20.26 -13.25 -0.27
N SER A 79 -20.28 -14.57 -0.48
CA SER A 79 -20.70 -15.52 0.56
C SER A 79 -19.65 -15.62 1.68
N CYS A 80 -20.09 -15.44 2.92
CA CYS A 80 -19.23 -15.59 4.10
C CYS A 80 -18.62 -16.99 4.19
N GLN A 81 -19.43 -18.03 3.95
CA GLN A 81 -18.97 -19.42 3.98
C GLN A 81 -17.91 -19.69 2.90
N GLN A 82 -18.09 -19.16 1.69
CA GLN A 82 -17.11 -19.31 0.61
C GLN A 82 -15.82 -18.55 0.93
N ARG A 83 -15.89 -17.34 1.50
CA ARG A 83 -14.71 -16.60 1.97
C ARG A 83 -13.95 -17.38 3.03
N ASN A 84 -14.65 -17.96 4.01
CA ASN A 84 -14.02 -18.77 5.05
C ASN A 84 -13.30 -19.98 4.45
N LYS A 85 -13.92 -20.69 3.50
CA LYS A 85 -13.25 -21.78 2.76
C LYS A 85 -12.01 -21.32 2.00
N ILE A 86 -12.04 -20.13 1.40
CA ILE A 86 -10.85 -19.54 0.73
C ILE A 86 -9.74 -19.26 1.74
N ILE A 87 -10.07 -18.76 2.92
CA ILE A 87 -9.12 -18.42 4.00
C ILE A 87 -8.56 -19.67 4.69
N GLU A 88 -9.38 -20.70 4.89
CA GLU A 88 -8.97 -22.00 5.43
C GLU A 88 -7.90 -22.65 4.53
N ASN A 89 -8.13 -22.63 3.22
CA ASN A 89 -7.23 -23.17 2.21
C ASN A 89 -6.13 -22.19 1.76
N ALA A 90 -6.04 -21.02 2.37
CA ALA A 90 -5.04 -20.02 1.99
C ALA A 90 -3.63 -20.50 2.39
N SER A 91 -2.69 -20.36 1.45
CA SER A 91 -1.25 -20.58 1.69
C SER A 91 -0.71 -19.58 2.71
N ARG A 92 0.51 -19.85 3.21
CA ARG A 92 1.24 -18.91 4.07
C ARG A 92 1.35 -17.53 3.41
N ASP A 93 1.74 -17.49 2.15
CA ASP A 93 1.96 -16.24 1.41
C ASP A 93 0.65 -15.48 1.17
N ASN A 94 -0.44 -16.19 0.89
CA ASN A 94 -1.78 -15.59 0.79
C ASN A 94 -2.17 -14.88 2.09
N LEU A 95 -1.96 -15.52 3.24
CA LEU A 95 -2.30 -14.95 4.53
C LEU A 95 -1.40 -13.77 4.90
N LEU A 96 -0.09 -13.88 4.65
CA LEU A 96 0.85 -12.79 4.88
C LEU A 96 0.58 -11.59 3.96
N SER A 97 0.14 -11.82 2.73
CA SER A 97 -0.28 -10.73 1.85
C SER A 97 -1.44 -9.92 2.44
N LEU A 98 -2.40 -10.55 3.11
CA LEU A 98 -3.50 -9.84 3.79
C LEU A 98 -3.02 -9.05 5.00
N VAL A 99 -2.09 -9.61 5.78
CA VAL A 99 -1.45 -8.88 6.90
C VAL A 99 -0.75 -7.62 6.38
N ASP A 100 0.00 -7.75 5.29
CA ASP A 100 0.75 -6.66 4.67
C ASP A 100 -0.19 -5.58 4.12
N VAL A 101 -1.32 -5.96 3.53
CA VAL A 101 -2.35 -5.01 3.10
C VAL A 101 -2.97 -4.28 4.30
N CYS A 102 -3.33 -4.98 5.37
CA CYS A 102 -3.88 -4.38 6.57
C CYS A 102 -2.90 -3.39 7.21
N PHE A 103 -1.62 -3.76 7.30
CA PHE A 103 -0.55 -2.90 7.79
C PHE A 103 -0.44 -1.61 6.95
N ASN A 104 -0.37 -1.74 5.63
CA ASN A 104 -0.27 -0.59 4.74
C ASN A 104 -1.50 0.31 4.75
N VAL A 105 -2.68 -0.24 5.02
CA VAL A 105 -3.91 0.55 5.22
C VAL A 105 -3.87 1.35 6.53
N LEU A 106 -3.39 0.76 7.62
CA LEU A 106 -3.27 1.44 8.91
C LEU A 106 -2.20 2.54 8.90
N GLU A 107 -1.07 2.28 8.25
CA GLU A 107 0.00 3.25 8.01
C GLU A 107 -0.36 4.28 6.93
N ALA A 108 -1.58 4.22 6.38
CA ALA A 108 -2.06 5.10 5.32
C ALA A 108 -1.14 5.16 4.07
N ASN A 109 -0.39 4.08 3.80
CA ASN A 109 0.43 3.91 2.59
C ASN A 109 -0.41 3.58 1.34
N ILE A 110 -1.70 3.31 1.49
CA ILE A 110 -2.65 3.05 0.39
C ILE A 110 -3.73 4.13 0.41
N PRO A 111 -3.94 4.86 -0.70
CA PRO A 111 -4.98 5.88 -0.76
C PRO A 111 -6.37 5.23 -0.67
N LEU A 112 -7.13 5.61 0.36
CA LEU A 112 -8.49 5.16 0.59
C LEU A 112 -9.47 6.34 0.50
N THR A 113 -10.57 6.14 -0.25
CA THR A 113 -11.68 7.10 -0.30
C THR A 113 -12.34 7.23 1.07
N ARG A 114 -12.98 8.37 1.34
CA ARG A 114 -13.69 8.63 2.62
C ARG A 114 -14.70 7.53 2.94
N GLN A 115 -15.48 7.09 1.94
CA GLN A 115 -16.46 6.00 2.09
C GLN A 115 -15.80 4.68 2.53
N ARG A 116 -14.67 4.30 1.92
CA ARG A 116 -13.94 3.07 2.27
C ARG A 116 -13.32 3.16 3.66
N LYS A 117 -12.76 4.32 4.03
CA LYS A 117 -12.27 4.58 5.39
C LYS A 117 -13.38 4.40 6.42
N THR A 118 -14.57 4.96 6.17
CA THR A 118 -15.73 4.79 7.08
C THR A 118 -16.17 3.33 7.19
N ALA A 119 -16.17 2.58 6.10
CA ALA A 119 -16.51 1.15 6.13
C ALA A 119 -15.48 0.33 6.93
N LEU A 120 -14.18 0.63 6.76
CA LEU A 120 -13.09 -0.04 7.45
C LEU A 120 -12.97 0.36 8.93
N ALA A 121 -13.35 1.59 9.28
CA ALA A 121 -13.31 2.09 10.65
C ALA A 121 -14.16 1.25 11.61
N LYS A 122 -15.29 0.71 11.13
CA LYS A 122 -16.14 -0.23 11.90
C LYS A 122 -15.41 -1.52 12.31
N HIS A 123 -14.32 -1.85 11.62
CA HIS A 123 -13.50 -3.04 11.84
C HIS A 123 -12.07 -2.67 12.24
N ALA A 124 -11.83 -1.46 12.79
CA ALA A 124 -10.49 -0.97 13.11
C ALA A 124 -9.72 -1.88 14.09
N GLN A 125 -10.41 -2.46 15.09
CA GLN A 125 -9.79 -3.42 16.01
C GLN A 125 -9.31 -4.68 15.29
N LEU A 126 -10.12 -5.21 14.38
CA LEU A 126 -9.78 -6.38 13.59
C LEU A 126 -8.63 -6.08 12.62
N LEU A 127 -8.62 -4.89 12.00
CA LEU A 127 -7.52 -4.43 11.15
C LEU A 127 -6.20 -4.38 11.91
N ARG A 128 -6.18 -3.78 13.11
CA ARG A 128 -4.98 -3.73 13.96
C ARG A 128 -4.53 -5.13 14.37
N ALA A 129 -5.46 -5.97 14.83
CA ALA A 129 -5.16 -7.34 15.21
C ALA A 129 -4.56 -8.15 14.04
N LEU A 130 -5.05 -7.94 12.81
CA LEU A 130 -4.49 -8.57 11.61
C LEU A 130 -3.11 -8.03 11.26
N ALA A 131 -2.91 -6.71 11.28
CA ALA A 131 -1.62 -6.09 10.97
C ALA A 131 -0.51 -6.50 11.96
N GLU A 132 -0.86 -6.78 13.21
CA GLU A 132 0.06 -7.25 14.25
C GLU A 132 0.33 -8.77 14.20
N CYS A 133 -0.34 -9.52 13.31
CA CYS A 133 -0.15 -10.97 13.21
C CYS A 133 1.24 -11.31 12.66
N ARG A 134 2.09 -11.86 13.53
CA ARG A 134 3.42 -12.36 13.14
C ARG A 134 3.42 -13.80 12.60
N SER A 135 2.30 -14.51 12.67
CA SER A 135 2.19 -15.88 12.21
C SER A 135 0.97 -16.10 11.31
N PRO A 136 1.08 -16.95 10.27
CA PRO A 136 -0.03 -17.25 9.37
C PRO A 136 -1.18 -17.95 10.10
N LYS A 137 -0.88 -18.77 11.12
CA LYS A 137 -1.89 -19.42 11.95
C LYS A 137 -2.76 -18.39 12.68
N LYS A 138 -2.15 -17.40 13.35
CA LYS A 138 -2.88 -16.34 14.03
C LYS A 138 -3.67 -15.49 13.05
N ALA A 139 -3.08 -15.11 11.92
CA ALA A 139 -3.77 -14.37 10.87
C ALA A 139 -5.03 -15.10 10.38
N ARG A 140 -4.94 -16.41 10.12
CA ARG A 140 -6.09 -17.23 9.71
C ARG A 140 -7.17 -17.25 10.79
N GLU A 141 -6.82 -17.52 12.04
CA GLU A 141 -7.77 -17.53 13.16
C GLU A 141 -8.48 -16.17 13.31
N THR A 142 -7.74 -15.07 13.23
CA THR A 142 -8.28 -13.71 13.29
C THR A 142 -9.22 -13.42 12.12
N LEU A 143 -8.86 -13.82 10.89
CA LEU A 143 -9.71 -13.65 9.70
C LEU A 143 -11.02 -14.44 9.82
N LEU A 144 -10.97 -15.70 10.25
CA LEU A 144 -12.15 -16.56 10.38
C LEU A 144 -13.09 -16.09 11.49
N ARG A 145 -12.56 -15.52 12.58
CA ARG A 145 -13.37 -14.87 13.63
C ARG A 145 -13.99 -13.55 13.18
N GLY A 146 -13.40 -12.91 12.16
CA GLY A 146 -13.80 -11.59 11.69
C GLY A 146 -15.12 -11.53 10.92
N GLY A 147 -15.72 -12.67 10.57
CA GLY A 147 -17.05 -12.79 9.98
C GLY A 147 -17.33 -11.81 8.83
N SER A 148 -18.06 -10.75 9.13
CA SER A 148 -18.51 -9.70 8.20
C SER A 148 -17.43 -8.70 7.75
N PHE A 149 -16.16 -9.11 7.72
CA PHE A 149 -15.06 -8.22 7.35
C PHE A 149 -15.22 -7.70 5.89
N PRO A 150 -15.12 -6.38 5.65
CA PRO A 150 -15.39 -5.78 4.35
C PRO A 150 -14.16 -5.84 3.43
N PHE A 151 -13.81 -7.06 2.98
CA PHE A 151 -12.66 -7.31 2.10
C PHE A 151 -12.69 -6.46 0.82
N ILE A 152 -13.87 -6.15 0.27
CA ILE A 152 -14.01 -5.25 -0.89
C ILE A 152 -13.45 -3.86 -0.57
N SER A 153 -13.87 -3.28 0.57
CA SER A 153 -13.43 -1.95 1.00
C SER A 153 -11.93 -1.88 1.25
N LEU A 154 -11.34 -3.00 1.68
CA LEU A 154 -9.89 -3.13 1.91
C LEU A 154 -9.12 -3.28 0.59
N LEU A 155 -9.55 -4.21 -0.27
CA LEU A 155 -8.73 -4.73 -1.37
C LEU A 155 -8.91 -3.97 -2.68
N VAL A 156 -10.09 -3.39 -2.96
CA VAL A 156 -10.33 -2.68 -4.23
C VAL A 156 -9.34 -1.54 -4.51
N PRO A 157 -9.04 -0.61 -3.59
CA PRO A 157 -8.05 0.45 -3.87
C PRO A 157 -6.66 -0.12 -4.19
N LEU A 158 -6.28 -1.21 -3.52
CA LEU A 158 -5.02 -1.89 -3.76
C LEU A 158 -5.00 -2.61 -5.11
N LEU A 159 -6.10 -3.24 -5.51
CA LEU A 159 -6.21 -3.91 -6.81
C LEU A 159 -6.18 -2.91 -7.97
N ILE A 160 -6.76 -1.72 -7.81
CA ILE A 160 -6.68 -0.63 -8.79
C ILE A 160 -5.23 -0.14 -8.92
N GLU A 161 -4.56 0.11 -7.79
CA GLU A 161 -3.15 0.58 -7.78
C GLU A 161 -2.17 -0.50 -8.25
N ALA A 162 -2.45 -1.77 -8.03
CA ALA A 162 -1.62 -2.85 -8.55
C ALA A 162 -1.84 -3.06 -10.06
N ALA A 163 -3.07 -2.89 -10.56
CA ALA A 163 -3.39 -2.99 -11.99
C ALA A 163 -2.80 -1.85 -12.82
N SER A 164 -2.62 -0.65 -12.27
CA SER A 164 -1.97 0.48 -12.96
C SER A 164 -0.45 0.31 -13.12
N ARG A 165 0.15 -0.71 -12.48
CA ARG A 165 1.60 -0.97 -12.47
C ARG A 165 2.01 -2.22 -13.24
N MET A 166 1.05 -3.02 -13.70
CA MET A 166 1.25 -4.17 -14.60
C MET A 166 1.13 -3.71 -16.05
#